data_AF-A0A815XTU8-F1
#
_entry.id   AF-A0A815XTU8-F1
#
_cell.length_a   1.000
_cell.length_b   1.000
_cell.length_c   1.000
_cell.angle_alpha   90.00
_cell.angle_beta   90.00
_cell.angle_gamma   90.00
#
_symmetry.space_group_name_H-M   'P 1'
#
loop_
_entity.id
_entity.type
_entity.pdbx_description
1 polymer ?
#
loop_
_entity_poly.entity_id
_entity_poly.type
_entity_poly.pdbx_seq_one_letter_code
_entity_poly.pdbx_strand_id
1 'polypeptide(L)'
;ECKDIDNAMHIFSSITKKSNYMYTVMFKGLITNNVAEKVLDLFDEMKIEPDQFNLSTLFNACAVLNNNRAKKTGKKLLDEMPENYRNNNITSTSAINMLMKFGDVEPAQQIFRSIKVKDIISYNAMMKGYIENKTFEKALDLFEQIHLGLTNVTYTIVFNACAKLCNDRAMKIGKELLDKMPENYRNHNVISTSAIDMLMKFGDVESAERMFRSIKAKGTNIYGALMNGYN
;
A
#
# COMPACT_ATOMS: atom_id res chain seq x y z
N GLU A 1 6.11 17.33 -11.96
CA GLU A 1 4.75 17.44 -11.37
C GLU A 1 4.06 18.65 -11.96
N CYS A 2 2.90 18.49 -12.60
CA CYS A 2 2.16 19.60 -13.18
C CYS A 2 1.36 20.29 -12.06
N LYS A 3 1.74 21.52 -11.69
CA LYS A 3 1.07 22.31 -10.64
C LYS A 3 -0.22 22.98 -11.11
N ASP A 4 -0.49 22.98 -12.40
CA ASP A 4 -1.66 23.61 -13.00
C ASP A 4 -2.55 22.53 -13.66
N ILE A 5 -3.33 21.87 -12.81
CA ILE A 5 -4.23 20.79 -13.24
C ILE A 5 -5.39 21.30 -14.09
N ASP A 6 -5.82 22.55 -13.90
CA ASP A 6 -6.93 23.13 -14.64
C ASP A 6 -6.54 23.43 -16.09
N ASN A 7 -5.33 23.97 -16.32
CA ASN A 7 -4.80 24.12 -17.67
C ASN A 7 -4.58 22.75 -18.36
N ALA A 8 -4.08 21.75 -17.62
CA ALA A 8 -3.95 20.40 -18.15
C ALA A 8 -5.30 19.81 -18.58
N MET A 9 -6.36 20.02 -17.78
CA MET A 9 -7.73 19.60 -18.12
C MET A 9 -8.28 20.34 -19.35
N HIS A 10 -8.01 21.64 -19.47
CA HIS A 10 -8.41 22.43 -20.64
C HIS A 10 -7.70 21.94 -21.92
N ILE A 11 -6.39 21.70 -21.87
CA ILE A 11 -5.65 21.13 -23.00
C ILE A 11 -6.21 19.75 -23.33
N PHE A 12 -6.43 18.90 -22.33
CA PHE A 12 -6.97 17.56 -22.53
C PHE A 12 -8.36 17.58 -23.19
N SER A 13 -9.26 18.46 -22.76
CA SER A 13 -10.61 18.55 -23.33
C SER A 13 -10.58 18.95 -24.81
N SER A 14 -9.63 19.81 -25.21
CA SER A 14 -9.43 20.25 -26.61
C SER A 14 -8.95 19.14 -27.56
N ILE A 15 -8.39 18.04 -27.05
CA ILE A 15 -7.88 16.93 -27.88
C ILE A 15 -9.05 16.11 -28.42
N THR A 16 -9.16 16.01 -29.75
CA THR A 16 -10.25 15.27 -30.40
C THR A 16 -10.12 13.75 -30.25
N LYS A 17 -8.92 13.19 -30.43
CA LYS A 17 -8.64 11.76 -30.31
C LYS A 17 -7.72 11.49 -29.12
N LYS A 18 -8.31 11.13 -27.99
CA LYS A 18 -7.61 10.82 -26.74
C LYS A 18 -7.14 9.36 -26.74
N SER A 19 -5.97 9.11 -26.16
CA SER A 19 -5.40 7.75 -25.99
C SER A 19 -5.40 7.31 -24.53
N ASN A 20 -5.30 5.99 -24.28
CA ASN A 20 -5.20 5.43 -22.93
C ASN A 20 -4.06 6.04 -22.11
N TYR A 21 -2.92 6.32 -22.75
CA TYR A 21 -1.80 7.03 -22.12
C TYR A 21 -2.19 8.42 -21.62
N MET A 22 -2.88 9.22 -22.45
CA MET A 22 -3.32 10.57 -22.05
C MET A 22 -4.29 10.51 -20.87
N TYR A 23 -5.25 9.58 -20.88
CA TYR A 23 -6.14 9.34 -19.73
C TYR A 23 -5.37 8.94 -18.47
N THR A 24 -4.38 8.04 -18.58
CA THR A 24 -3.53 7.64 -17.45
C THR A 24 -2.81 8.84 -16.84
N VAL A 25 -2.24 9.72 -17.68
CA VAL A 25 -1.56 10.94 -17.23
C VAL A 25 -2.54 11.87 -16.51
N MET A 26 -3.72 12.10 -17.07
CA MET A 26 -4.74 12.94 -16.45
C MET A 26 -5.23 12.37 -15.12
N PHE A 27 -5.57 11.08 -15.07
CA PHE A 27 -6.00 10.43 -13.84
C PHE A 27 -4.96 10.57 -12.74
N LYS A 28 -3.68 10.29 -13.04
CA LYS A 28 -2.58 10.47 -12.07
C LYS A 28 -2.47 11.91 -11.60
N GLY A 29 -2.51 12.86 -12.54
CA GLY A 29 -2.45 14.30 -12.23
C GLY A 29 -3.59 14.76 -11.32
N LEU A 30 -4.81 14.27 -11.56
CA LEU A 30 -5.98 14.59 -10.74
C LEU A 30 -5.87 14.00 -9.32
N ILE A 31 -5.38 12.75 -9.19
CA ILE A 31 -5.13 12.13 -7.88
C ILE A 31 -4.08 12.92 -7.09
N THR A 32 -2.95 13.27 -7.71
CA THR A 32 -1.87 13.99 -7.01
C THR A 32 -2.22 15.42 -6.61
N ASN A 33 -3.20 16.04 -7.29
CA ASN A 33 -3.71 17.37 -6.96
C ASN A 33 -4.96 17.33 -6.04
N ASN A 34 -5.23 16.20 -5.38
CA ASN A 34 -6.34 16.02 -4.43
C ASN A 34 -7.75 16.31 -5.03
N VAL A 35 -7.91 16.15 -6.34
CA VAL A 35 -9.20 16.31 -7.05
C VAL A 35 -9.64 14.97 -7.66
N ALA A 36 -9.51 13.90 -6.87
CA ALA A 36 -9.74 12.53 -7.32
C ALA A 36 -11.18 12.26 -7.84
N GLU A 37 -12.18 13.05 -7.43
CA GLU A 37 -13.56 12.90 -7.94
C GLU A 37 -13.65 13.10 -9.46
N LYS A 38 -12.87 14.07 -9.99
CA LYS A 38 -12.81 14.36 -11.43
C LYS A 38 -12.27 13.17 -12.24
N VAL A 39 -11.58 12.21 -11.59
CA VAL A 39 -11.12 10.98 -12.26
C VAL A 39 -12.32 10.14 -12.70
N LEU A 40 -13.36 10.04 -11.85
CA LEU A 40 -14.54 9.25 -12.17
C LEU A 40 -15.39 9.95 -13.23
N ASP A 41 -15.47 11.28 -13.19
CA ASP A 41 -16.13 12.06 -14.25
C ASP A 41 -15.43 11.85 -15.61
N LEU A 42 -14.11 11.95 -15.62
CA LEU A 42 -13.32 11.75 -16.83
C LEU A 42 -13.35 10.30 -17.33
N PHE A 43 -13.52 9.34 -16.42
CA PHE A 43 -13.74 7.94 -16.77
C PHE A 43 -15.12 7.72 -17.41
N ASP A 44 -16.17 8.37 -16.90
CA ASP A 44 -17.52 8.29 -17.49
C ASP A 44 -17.55 8.87 -18.92
N GLU A 45 -16.68 9.84 -19.23
CA GLU A 45 -16.50 10.40 -20.58
C GLU A 45 -15.62 9.54 -21.51
N MET A 46 -14.91 8.55 -20.97
CA MET A 46 -13.96 7.73 -21.72
C MET A 46 -14.69 6.78 -22.68
N LYS A 47 -14.46 6.95 -23.99
CA LYS A 47 -15.12 6.16 -25.06
C LYS A 47 -14.27 4.99 -25.57
N ILE A 48 -13.14 4.73 -24.94
CA ILE A 48 -12.21 3.66 -25.30
C ILE A 48 -12.07 2.73 -24.11
N GLU A 49 -11.77 1.45 -24.36
CA GLU A 49 -11.59 0.49 -23.28
C GLU A 49 -10.31 0.81 -22.46
N PRO A 50 -10.41 0.86 -21.13
CA PRO A 50 -9.26 1.06 -20.25
C PRO A 50 -8.21 -0.03 -20.43
N ASP A 51 -6.96 0.38 -20.62
CA ASP A 51 -5.86 -0.57 -20.52
C ASP A 51 -5.48 -0.85 -19.06
N GLN A 52 -4.48 -1.73 -18.89
CA GLN A 52 -3.90 -2.07 -17.60
C GLN A 52 -3.49 -0.85 -16.74
N PHE A 53 -2.95 0.21 -17.36
CA PHE A 53 -2.50 1.39 -16.63
C PHE A 53 -3.66 2.30 -16.23
N ASN A 54 -4.68 2.42 -17.10
CA ASN A 54 -5.92 3.10 -16.75
C ASN A 54 -6.59 2.37 -15.57
N LEU A 55 -6.79 1.05 -15.65
CA LEU A 55 -7.41 0.25 -14.59
C LEU A 55 -6.68 0.40 -13.26
N SER A 56 -5.35 0.27 -13.26
CA SER A 56 -4.55 0.41 -12.04
C SER A 56 -4.72 1.81 -11.42
N THR A 57 -4.77 2.84 -12.25
CA THR A 57 -4.94 4.23 -11.78
C THR A 57 -6.36 4.50 -11.29
N LEU A 58 -7.38 3.94 -11.96
CA LEU A 58 -8.78 4.03 -11.57
C LEU A 58 -9.04 3.31 -10.23
N PHE A 59 -8.47 2.11 -10.03
CA PHE A 59 -8.54 1.43 -8.73
C PHE A 59 -7.89 2.26 -7.62
N ASN A 60 -6.75 2.91 -7.89
CA ASN A 60 -6.14 3.81 -6.92
C ASN A 60 -7.03 5.03 -6.62
N ALA A 61 -7.68 5.64 -7.62
CA ALA A 61 -8.62 6.74 -7.41
C ALA A 61 -9.82 6.28 -6.57
N CYS A 62 -10.39 5.12 -6.89
CA CYS A 62 -11.47 4.50 -6.12
C CYS A 62 -11.06 4.27 -4.66
N ALA A 63 -9.85 3.77 -4.42
CA ALA A 63 -9.29 3.55 -3.09
C ALA A 63 -9.14 4.85 -2.27
N VAL A 64 -8.72 5.94 -2.93
CA VAL A 64 -8.58 7.27 -2.32
C VAL A 64 -9.94 7.87 -1.97
N LEU A 65 -10.91 7.76 -2.89
CA LEU A 65 -12.25 8.34 -2.72
C LEU A 65 -13.08 7.62 -1.65
N ASN A 66 -13.03 6.29 -1.63
CA ASN A 66 -13.72 5.41 -0.66
C ASN A 66 -15.19 5.78 -0.36
N ASN A 67 -15.89 6.33 -1.35
CA ASN A 67 -17.30 6.69 -1.28
C ASN A 67 -18.17 5.69 -2.06
N ASN A 68 -19.50 5.85 -1.99
CA ASN A 68 -20.43 4.93 -2.65
C ASN A 68 -20.27 4.88 -4.18
N ARG A 69 -19.91 6.00 -4.83
CA ARG A 69 -19.66 6.03 -6.28
C ARG A 69 -18.43 5.21 -6.61
N ALA A 70 -17.32 5.46 -5.91
CA ALA A 70 -16.06 4.75 -6.06
C ALA A 70 -16.21 3.24 -5.83
N LYS A 71 -17.01 2.81 -4.85
CA LYS A 71 -17.30 1.38 -4.60
C LYS A 71 -18.03 0.73 -5.77
N LYS A 72 -19.06 1.39 -6.31
CA LYS A 72 -19.81 0.91 -7.48
C LYS A 72 -18.92 0.83 -8.72
N THR A 73 -18.17 1.90 -9.00
CA THR A 73 -17.24 1.94 -10.14
C THR A 73 -16.15 0.89 -10.01
N GLY A 74 -15.53 0.76 -8.84
CA GLY A 74 -14.50 -0.25 -8.57
C GLY A 74 -15.00 -1.68 -8.79
N LYS A 75 -16.22 -1.99 -8.35
CA LYS A 75 -16.84 -3.30 -8.61
C LYS A 75 -17.07 -3.53 -10.11
N LYS A 76 -17.64 -2.55 -10.82
CA LYS A 76 -17.83 -2.64 -12.28
C LYS A 76 -16.51 -2.92 -13.00
N LEU A 77 -15.46 -2.16 -12.66
CA LEU A 77 -14.13 -2.34 -13.22
C LEU A 77 -13.55 -3.73 -12.96
N LEU A 78 -13.82 -4.33 -11.79
CA LEU A 78 -13.39 -5.68 -11.46
C LEU A 78 -14.15 -6.76 -12.22
N ASP A 79 -15.45 -6.57 -12.43
CA ASP A 79 -16.31 -7.50 -13.17
C ASP A 79 -15.96 -7.50 -14.68
N GLU A 80 -15.61 -6.33 -15.21
CA GLU A 80 -15.19 -6.14 -16.62
C GLU A 80 -13.69 -6.39 -16.85
N MET A 81 -12.90 -6.62 -15.80
CA MET A 81 -11.45 -6.77 -15.87
C MET A 81 -11.04 -8.02 -16.66
N PRO A 82 -10.27 -7.87 -17.76
CA PRO A 82 -9.72 -9.00 -18.50
C PRO A 82 -8.88 -9.96 -17.65
N GLU A 83 -9.01 -11.26 -17.90
CA GLU A 83 -8.36 -12.31 -17.12
C GLU A 83 -6.82 -12.21 -17.15
N ASN A 84 -6.23 -11.78 -18.27
CA ASN A 84 -4.79 -11.54 -18.37
C ASN A 84 -4.31 -10.41 -17.44
N TYR A 85 -5.15 -9.39 -17.18
CA TYR A 85 -4.84 -8.34 -16.22
C TYR A 85 -5.04 -8.82 -14.78
N ARG A 86 -6.01 -9.71 -14.52
CA ARG A 86 -6.23 -10.33 -13.19
C ARG A 86 -5.06 -11.21 -12.75
N ASN A 87 -4.38 -11.81 -13.73
CA ASN A 87 -3.17 -12.59 -13.51
C ASN A 87 -1.89 -11.73 -13.42
N ASN A 88 -1.96 -10.41 -13.64
CA ASN A 88 -0.81 -9.50 -13.62
C ASN A 88 -0.66 -8.77 -12.28
N ASN A 89 0.57 -8.67 -11.75
CA ASN A 89 0.84 -8.04 -10.46
C ASN A 89 0.41 -6.57 -10.38
N ILE A 90 0.60 -5.76 -11.42
CA ILE A 90 0.38 -4.29 -11.33
C ILE A 90 -1.12 -4.01 -11.09
N THR A 91 -1.98 -4.52 -11.96
CA THR A 91 -3.42 -4.24 -11.89
C THR A 91 -4.05 -4.91 -10.69
N SER A 92 -3.67 -6.16 -10.41
CA SER A 92 -4.20 -6.92 -9.27
C SER A 92 -3.75 -6.33 -7.92
N THR A 93 -2.53 -5.81 -7.82
CA THR A 93 -2.09 -5.11 -6.59
C THR A 93 -2.90 -3.84 -6.33
N SER A 94 -3.17 -3.04 -7.36
CA SER A 94 -4.04 -1.85 -7.23
C SER A 94 -5.47 -2.23 -6.87
N ALA A 95 -6.02 -3.29 -7.47
CA ALA A 95 -7.34 -3.83 -7.13
C ALA A 95 -7.41 -4.33 -5.68
N ILE A 96 -6.41 -5.06 -5.21
CA ILE A 96 -6.28 -5.51 -3.81
C ILE A 96 -6.29 -4.30 -2.88
N ASN A 97 -5.45 -3.30 -3.15
CA ASN A 97 -5.41 -2.09 -2.32
C ASN A 97 -6.77 -1.38 -2.25
N MET A 98 -7.48 -1.27 -3.38
CA MET A 98 -8.84 -0.71 -3.41
C MET A 98 -9.81 -1.50 -2.53
N LEU A 99 -9.89 -2.82 -2.72
CA LEU A 99 -10.80 -3.67 -1.96
C LEU A 99 -10.52 -3.64 -0.46
N MET A 100 -9.24 -3.65 -0.07
CA MET A 100 -8.85 -3.55 1.35
C MET A 100 -9.24 -2.19 1.94
N LYS A 101 -9.19 -1.08 1.18
CA LYS A 101 -9.71 0.23 1.62
C LYS A 101 -11.22 0.25 1.78
N PHE A 102 -11.94 -0.56 1.01
CA PHE A 102 -13.39 -0.67 1.09
C PHE A 102 -13.87 -1.57 2.25
N GLY A 103 -12.97 -2.36 2.83
CA GLY A 103 -13.27 -3.39 3.82
C GLY A 103 -13.57 -4.76 3.21
N ASP A 104 -13.46 -4.90 1.89
CA ASP A 104 -13.81 -6.10 1.14
C ASP A 104 -12.65 -7.11 1.13
N VAL A 105 -12.33 -7.64 2.31
CA VAL A 105 -11.15 -8.50 2.53
C VAL A 105 -11.21 -9.82 1.75
N GLU A 106 -12.38 -10.45 1.65
CA GLU A 106 -12.52 -11.75 0.98
C GLU A 106 -12.33 -11.64 -0.54
N PRO A 107 -12.98 -10.69 -1.25
CA PRO A 107 -12.66 -10.43 -2.66
C PRO A 107 -11.17 -10.11 -2.90
N ALA A 108 -10.53 -9.35 -2.00
CA ALA A 108 -9.11 -9.06 -2.13
C ALA A 108 -8.23 -10.32 -2.06
N GLN A 109 -8.58 -11.28 -1.18
CA GLN A 109 -7.90 -12.57 -1.11
C GLN A 109 -8.07 -13.39 -2.39
N GLN A 110 -9.25 -13.36 -3.01
CA GLN A 110 -9.50 -14.09 -4.26
C GLN A 110 -8.62 -13.54 -5.39
N ILE A 111 -8.52 -12.23 -5.53
CA ILE A 111 -7.62 -11.59 -6.51
C ILE A 111 -6.16 -11.91 -6.21
N PHE A 112 -5.75 -11.87 -4.93
CA PHE A 112 -4.40 -12.23 -4.56
C PHE A 112 -4.09 -13.69 -4.93
N ARG A 113 -5.01 -14.63 -4.68
CA ARG A 113 -4.85 -16.04 -5.06
C ARG A 113 -4.75 -16.24 -6.57
N SER A 114 -5.47 -15.47 -7.38
CA SER A 114 -5.42 -15.58 -8.85
C SER A 114 -4.11 -15.09 -9.46
N ILE A 115 -3.29 -14.31 -8.75
CA ILE A 115 -1.97 -13.91 -9.25
C ILE A 115 -1.07 -15.15 -9.42
N LYS A 116 -0.66 -15.44 -10.66
CA LYS A 116 0.16 -16.62 -11.01
C LYS A 116 1.56 -16.58 -10.37
N VAL A 117 2.25 -15.44 -10.47
CA VAL A 117 3.59 -15.24 -9.92
C VAL A 117 3.56 -13.99 -9.06
N LYS A 118 3.42 -14.17 -7.75
CA LYS A 118 3.36 -13.10 -6.77
C LYS A 118 4.76 -12.52 -6.55
N ASP A 119 4.88 -11.21 -6.65
CA ASP A 119 6.09 -10.49 -6.25
C ASP A 119 5.95 -9.91 -4.84
N ILE A 120 7.05 -9.39 -4.30
CA ILE A 120 7.08 -8.80 -2.95
C ILE A 120 6.12 -7.60 -2.82
N ILE A 121 5.78 -6.91 -3.92
CA ILE A 121 4.87 -5.77 -3.92
C ILE A 121 3.43 -6.25 -3.66
N SER A 122 3.00 -7.32 -4.35
CA SER A 122 1.69 -7.93 -4.14
C SER A 122 1.51 -8.48 -2.71
N TYR A 123 2.54 -9.13 -2.16
CA TYR A 123 2.56 -9.57 -0.76
C TYR A 123 2.45 -8.39 0.20
N ASN A 124 3.25 -7.35 -0.01
CA ASN A 124 3.22 -6.15 0.83
C ASN A 124 1.86 -5.45 0.79
N ALA A 125 1.22 -5.35 -0.37
CA ALA A 125 -0.11 -4.75 -0.49
C ALA A 125 -1.16 -5.55 0.31
N MET A 126 -1.13 -6.88 0.21
CA MET A 126 -2.07 -7.75 0.93
C MET A 126 -1.84 -7.70 2.45
N MET A 127 -0.59 -7.81 2.91
CA MET A 127 -0.24 -7.71 4.34
C MET A 127 -0.62 -6.34 4.91
N LYS A 128 -0.32 -5.25 4.20
CA LYS A 128 -0.73 -3.90 4.62
C LYS A 128 -2.24 -3.80 4.73
N GLY A 129 -2.99 -4.33 3.75
CA GLY A 129 -4.44 -4.36 3.81
C GLY A 129 -4.96 -5.12 5.04
N TYR A 130 -4.35 -6.26 5.39
CA TYR A 130 -4.73 -7.04 6.58
C TYR A 130 -4.55 -6.23 7.86
N ILE A 131 -3.45 -5.46 7.98
CA ILE A 131 -3.21 -4.57 9.12
C ILE A 131 -4.28 -3.47 9.17
N GLU A 132 -4.59 -2.83 8.05
CA GLU A 132 -5.61 -1.77 7.97
C GLU A 132 -7.01 -2.29 8.34
N ASN A 133 -7.29 -3.55 8.06
CA ASN A 133 -8.53 -4.24 8.42
C ASN A 133 -8.46 -4.99 9.77
N LYS A 134 -7.44 -4.70 10.60
CA LYS A 134 -7.28 -5.24 11.96
C LYS A 134 -7.21 -6.77 12.05
N THR A 135 -6.70 -7.42 11.00
CA THR A 135 -6.48 -8.87 10.93
C THR A 135 -4.99 -9.19 10.96
N PHE A 136 -4.32 -8.82 12.06
CA PHE A 136 -2.86 -8.82 12.16
C PHE A 136 -2.23 -10.21 12.02
N GLU A 137 -2.86 -11.24 12.56
CA GLU A 137 -2.42 -12.64 12.43
C GLU A 137 -2.31 -13.04 10.96
N LYS A 138 -3.32 -12.71 10.14
CA LYS A 138 -3.29 -13.03 8.70
C LYS A 138 -2.15 -12.33 7.97
N ALA A 139 -1.75 -11.14 8.42
CA ALA A 139 -0.57 -10.46 7.87
C ALA A 139 0.71 -11.24 8.18
N LEU A 140 0.85 -11.76 9.40
CA LEU A 140 2.02 -12.56 9.80
C LEU A 140 2.01 -13.97 9.17
N ASP A 141 0.85 -14.61 9.07
CA ASP A 141 0.68 -15.89 8.35
C ASP A 141 1.10 -15.76 6.89
N LEU A 142 0.80 -14.61 6.27
CA LEU A 142 1.20 -14.32 4.90
C LEU A 142 2.69 -13.99 4.79
N PHE A 143 3.27 -13.30 5.77
CA PHE A 143 4.70 -13.02 5.85
C PHE A 143 5.54 -14.31 5.88
N GLU A 144 5.12 -15.31 6.66
CA GLU A 144 5.82 -16.59 6.78
C GLU A 144 5.84 -17.40 5.46
N GLN A 145 4.96 -17.09 4.52
CA GLN A 145 4.91 -17.69 3.18
C GLN A 145 5.86 -17.00 2.18
N ILE A 146 6.55 -15.92 2.58
CA ILE A 146 7.45 -15.18 1.69
C ILE A 146 8.80 -15.89 1.63
N HIS A 147 9.15 -16.38 0.45
CA HIS A 147 10.47 -16.95 0.13
C HIS A 147 11.30 -16.02 -0.79
N LEU A 148 10.90 -14.76 -0.89
CA LEU A 148 11.53 -13.73 -1.71
C LEU A 148 12.44 -12.82 -0.87
N GLY A 149 13.29 -12.04 -1.54
CA GLY A 149 14.07 -10.99 -0.89
C GLY A 149 13.16 -9.93 -0.26
N LEU A 150 13.34 -9.70 1.04
CA LEU A 150 12.58 -8.70 1.79
C LEU A 150 13.05 -7.28 1.43
N THR A 151 12.10 -6.35 1.34
CA THR A 151 12.37 -4.93 1.09
C THR A 151 12.14 -4.11 2.35
N ASN A 152 12.64 -2.87 2.37
CA ASN A 152 12.36 -1.91 3.44
C ASN A 152 10.86 -1.78 3.79
N VAL A 153 10.00 -1.84 2.77
CA VAL A 153 8.53 -1.81 2.94
C VAL A 153 8.06 -3.04 3.70
N THR A 154 8.58 -4.23 3.38
CA THR A 154 8.22 -5.47 4.07
C THR A 154 8.58 -5.42 5.55
N TYR A 155 9.80 -4.99 5.91
CA TYR A 155 10.21 -4.83 7.31
C TYR A 155 9.26 -3.89 8.07
N THR A 156 8.94 -2.74 7.47
CA THR A 156 8.03 -1.75 8.07
C THR A 156 6.64 -2.35 8.35
N ILE A 157 6.09 -3.09 7.38
CA ILE A 157 4.78 -3.73 7.49
C ILE A 157 4.78 -4.79 8.59
N VAL A 158 5.79 -5.66 8.62
CA VAL A 158 5.85 -6.76 9.59
C VAL A 158 6.07 -6.23 11.01
N PHE A 159 6.97 -5.27 11.21
CA PHE A 159 7.13 -4.63 12.53
C PHE A 159 5.83 -3.97 13.01
N ASN A 160 5.09 -3.31 12.12
CA ASN A 160 3.79 -2.75 12.45
C ASN A 160 2.77 -3.84 12.85
N ALA A 161 2.67 -4.92 12.06
CA ALA A 161 1.80 -6.06 12.39
C ALA A 161 2.16 -6.66 13.75
N CYS A 162 3.46 -6.86 14.03
CA CYS A 162 3.96 -7.36 15.29
C CYS A 162 3.60 -6.44 16.46
N ALA A 163 3.81 -5.12 16.31
CA ALA A 163 3.46 -4.12 17.32
C ALA A 163 1.95 -4.07 17.60
N LYS A 164 1.11 -4.23 16.57
CA LYS A 164 -0.35 -4.24 16.70
C LYS A 164 -0.90 -5.53 17.31
N LEU A 165 -0.29 -6.67 16.99
CA LEU A 165 -0.70 -7.97 17.50
C LEU A 165 -0.24 -8.19 18.95
N CYS A 166 0.97 -7.76 19.29
CA CYS A 166 1.48 -7.70 20.66
C CYS A 166 1.36 -9.02 21.47
N ASN A 167 1.71 -10.16 20.86
CA ASN A 167 1.74 -11.48 21.52
C ASN A 167 3.09 -12.19 21.34
N ASP A 168 3.28 -13.33 22.00
CA ASP A 168 4.55 -14.08 21.99
C ASP A 168 5.01 -14.48 20.58
N ARG A 169 4.06 -14.86 19.70
CA ARG A 169 4.38 -15.20 18.31
C ARG A 169 4.89 -13.97 17.56
N ALA A 170 4.21 -12.84 17.67
CA ALA A 170 4.62 -11.58 17.08
C ALA A 170 5.99 -11.13 17.58
N MET A 171 6.26 -11.32 18.88
CA MET A 171 7.55 -11.02 19.49
C MET A 171 8.66 -11.88 18.89
N LYS A 172 8.44 -13.18 18.76
CA LYS A 172 9.40 -14.11 18.13
C LYS A 172 9.71 -13.70 16.70
N ILE A 173 8.68 -13.50 15.87
CA ILE A 173 8.82 -13.08 14.47
C ILE A 173 9.57 -11.75 14.38
N GLY A 174 9.18 -10.77 15.19
CA GLY A 174 9.79 -9.44 15.21
C GLY A 174 11.28 -9.46 15.56
N LYS A 175 11.68 -10.26 16.56
CA LYS A 175 13.09 -10.41 16.96
C LYS A 175 13.91 -11.13 15.88
N GLU A 176 13.41 -12.23 15.33
CA GLU A 176 14.08 -12.93 14.23
C GLU A 176 14.28 -12.03 13.00
N LEU A 177 13.29 -11.17 12.71
CA LEU A 177 13.36 -10.21 11.62
C LEU A 177 14.38 -9.10 11.92
N LEU A 178 14.45 -8.62 13.17
CA LEU A 178 15.47 -7.65 13.60
C LEU A 178 16.88 -8.21 13.48
N ASP A 179 17.12 -9.48 13.80
CA ASP A 179 18.44 -10.10 13.69
C ASP A 179 18.89 -10.18 12.23
N LYS A 180 17.96 -10.48 11.32
CA LYS A 180 18.22 -10.57 9.87
C LYS A 180 18.25 -9.20 9.18
N MET A 181 18.01 -8.10 9.90
CA MET A 181 17.87 -6.77 9.31
C MET A 181 19.23 -6.23 8.80
N PRO A 182 19.35 -5.87 7.51
CA PRO A 182 20.56 -5.27 6.93
C PRO A 182 20.95 -3.94 7.60
N GLU A 183 22.25 -3.65 7.66
CA GLU A 183 22.78 -2.45 8.32
C GLU A 183 22.28 -1.13 7.71
N ASN A 184 22.11 -1.08 6.38
CA ASN A 184 21.52 0.08 5.71
C ASN A 184 20.07 0.33 6.11
N TYR A 185 19.31 -0.73 6.47
CA TYR A 185 17.94 -0.59 6.95
C TYR A 185 17.90 -0.12 8.40
N ARG A 186 18.87 -0.51 9.25
CA ARG A 186 18.97 -0.03 10.64
C ARG A 186 19.21 1.48 10.73
N ASN A 187 19.83 2.05 9.71
CA ASN A 187 20.04 3.49 9.58
C ASN A 187 18.88 4.22 8.88
N HIS A 188 17.87 3.50 8.37
CA HIS A 188 16.74 4.09 7.67
C HIS A 188 15.61 4.46 8.65
N ASN A 189 15.40 5.76 8.86
CA ASN A 189 14.50 6.30 9.87
C ASN A 189 13.13 5.62 9.94
N VAL A 190 12.45 5.41 8.81
CA VAL A 190 11.11 4.81 8.80
C VAL A 190 11.10 3.38 9.37
N ILE A 191 12.04 2.54 8.94
CA ILE A 191 12.06 1.13 9.32
C ILE A 191 12.45 1.01 10.79
N SER A 192 13.46 1.78 11.22
CA SER A 192 13.90 1.81 12.60
C SER A 192 12.86 2.39 13.54
N THR A 193 12.05 3.37 13.10
CA THR A 193 10.89 3.85 13.87
C THR A 193 9.90 2.73 14.14
N SER A 194 9.55 1.94 13.11
CA SER A 194 8.62 0.81 13.26
C SER A 194 9.17 -0.30 14.14
N ALA A 195 10.47 -0.59 14.04
CA ALA A 195 11.16 -1.53 14.93
C ALA A 195 11.16 -1.06 16.39
N ILE A 196 11.44 0.22 16.64
CA ILE A 196 11.42 0.82 17.98
C ILE A 196 10.01 0.75 18.57
N ASP A 197 8.98 1.16 17.80
CA ASP A 197 7.57 1.07 18.24
C ASP A 197 7.19 -0.37 18.63
N MET A 198 7.59 -1.35 17.82
CA MET A 198 7.39 -2.76 18.11
C MET A 198 8.09 -3.20 19.41
N LEU A 199 9.37 -2.85 19.59
CA LEU A 199 10.14 -3.22 20.79
C LEU A 199 9.54 -2.59 22.05
N MET A 200 9.14 -1.32 21.97
CA MET A 200 8.45 -0.63 23.07
C MET A 200 7.14 -1.33 23.43
N LYS A 201 6.34 -1.75 22.42
CA LYS A 201 5.09 -2.51 22.66
C LYS A 201 5.33 -3.86 23.33
N PHE A 202 6.46 -4.51 23.08
CA PHE A 202 6.87 -5.73 23.77
C PHE A 202 7.51 -5.48 25.15
N GLY A 203 7.70 -4.23 25.56
CA GLY A 203 8.38 -3.87 26.80
C GLY A 203 9.91 -4.01 26.75
N ASP A 204 10.50 -4.23 25.57
CA ASP A 204 11.94 -4.37 25.36
C ASP A 204 12.60 -2.98 25.18
N VAL A 205 12.47 -2.16 26.23
CA VAL A 205 12.91 -0.76 26.24
C VAL A 205 14.41 -0.63 26.00
N GLU A 206 15.21 -1.55 26.56
CA GLU A 206 16.67 -1.51 26.40
C GLU A 206 17.09 -1.67 24.93
N SER A 207 16.51 -2.64 24.22
CA SER A 207 16.79 -2.85 22.81
C SER A 207 16.30 -1.68 21.96
N ALA A 208 15.15 -1.11 22.30
CA ALA A 208 14.59 0.07 21.64
C ALA A 208 15.52 1.29 21.77
N GLU A 209 16.01 1.57 22.98
CA GLU A 209 16.98 2.65 23.23
C GLU A 209 18.31 2.42 22.51
N ARG A 210 18.81 1.18 22.51
CA ARG A 210 20.05 0.83 21.82
C ARG A 210 19.93 1.10 20.32
N MET A 211 18.83 0.69 19.71
CA MET A 211 18.54 0.96 18.31
C MET A 211 18.34 2.45 18.04
N PHE A 212 17.64 3.17 18.93
CA PHE A 212 17.49 4.62 18.84
C PHE A 212 18.85 5.33 18.79
N ARG A 213 19.78 4.93 19.68
CA ARG A 213 21.10 5.55 19.78
C ARG A 213 21.97 5.29 18.54
N SER A 214 21.85 4.13 17.89
CA SER A 214 22.65 3.78 16.71
C SER A 214 22.28 4.55 15.44
N ILE A 215 21.08 5.16 15.38
CA ILE A 215 20.65 5.95 14.23
C ILE A 215 21.44 7.27 14.16
N LYS A 216 22.24 7.41 13.10
CA LYS A 216 23.12 8.56 12.85
C LYS A 216 22.37 9.87 12.65
N ALA A 217 21.28 9.87 11.88
CA ALA A 217 20.50 11.07 11.55
C ALA A 217 19.02 10.86 11.91
N LYS A 218 18.65 11.25 13.13
CA LYS A 218 17.32 10.98 13.69
C LYS A 218 16.26 11.90 13.07
N GLY A 219 15.25 11.31 12.45
CA GLY A 219 14.03 12.02 12.07
C GLY A 219 13.12 12.28 13.29
N THR A 220 12.25 13.27 13.20
CA THR A 220 11.28 13.65 14.26
C THR A 220 10.39 12.47 14.69
N ASN A 221 10.00 11.60 13.76
CA ASN A 221 9.10 10.47 14.00
C ASN A 221 9.67 9.43 14.98
N ILE A 222 11.00 9.30 15.08
CA ILE A 222 11.65 8.31 15.96
C ILE A 222 11.48 8.70 17.44
N TYR A 223 11.54 10.00 17.75
CA TYR A 223 11.32 10.48 19.12
C TYR A 223 9.89 10.18 19.60
N GLY A 224 8.90 10.34 18.71
CA GLY A 224 7.50 10.01 19.01
C GLY A 224 7.29 8.53 19.33
N ALA A 225 7.91 7.63 18.55
CA ALA A 225 7.84 6.18 18.80
C ALA A 225 8.45 5.80 20.15
N LEU A 226 9.59 6.40 20.52
CA LEU A 226 10.23 6.14 21.80
C LEU A 226 9.39 6.67 22.98
N MET A 227 8.85 7.89 22.88
CA MET A 227 8.01 8.49 23.93
C MET A 227 6.71 7.71 24.15
N ASN A 228 6.05 7.24 23.09
CA ASN A 228 4.82 6.45 23.19
C ASN A 228 5.00 5.13 23.96
N GLY A 229 6.23 4.64 24.07
CA GLY A 229 6.52 3.41 24.79
C GLY A 229 6.76 3.59 26.30
N TYR A 230 6.98 4.82 26.77
CA TYR A 230 7.12 5.11 28.21
C TYR A 230 5.79 5.47 28.89
N ASN A 231 4.71 5.62 28.12
CA ASN A 231 3.34 5.86 28.61
C ASN A 231 2.57 4.54 28.71
#